data_AF-A0A3D3VW49-F1
#
_entry.id   AF-A0A3D3VW49-F1
#
_cell.length_a   1.000
_cell.length_b   1.000
_cell.length_c   1.000
_cell.angle_alpha   90.00
_cell.angle_beta   90.00
_cell.angle_gamma   90.00
#
_symmetry.space_group_name_H-M   'P 1'
#
loop_
_entity.id
_entity.type
_entity.pdbx_description
1 polymer ?
#
loop_
_entity_poly.entity_id
_entity_poly.type
_entity_poly.pdbx_seq_one_letter_code
_entity_poly.pdbx_strand_id
1 'polypeptide(L)'
;MEQKNRRKIEIFLLVLILALSAIFAVQVRFSVSGSAIALDKNAEIRPEEEIIIRFPMVPFSGRFVDGAEIIPRTDAKYRWRGKDLIIAPKKFWQPETGYKIILPAGRTLIYSKIERSEFYFSTVKYPAVTEVFPASGAKDVIFGIEDPIIVRLDSPVEGFYLDFNLDPGGAFINEVNPERTEFRLLPKENSDGQKYDLKINISYIGAKKIDDVGEEDLEEKKEIYAGSFETFSFKNMSWEKDFSARLDQARKYTRPKLKEGKYIDVNISQQILSIFENGKLIDSFLISSGLRGMDTPKGNFQVHNKAPRPWSKAYSLYMPYWMAIVPDGKYGLHELPEWPGGYKEGANHLGIPVSHGCVRLGVGSAKTVYDWVEIGTPVVIY
;
A
#
# COMPACT_ATOMS: atom_id res chain seq x y z
N MET A 1 -96.26 20.16 25.70
CA MET A 1 -95.35 20.55 24.60
C MET A 1 -93.89 20.72 25.06
N GLU A 2 -93.67 21.06 26.32
CA GLU A 2 -92.38 21.35 26.95
C GLU A 2 -91.41 20.16 27.05
N GLN A 3 -91.93 18.96 27.37
CA GLN A 3 -91.12 17.75 27.56
C GLN A 3 -90.46 17.25 26.25
N LYS A 4 -91.09 17.49 25.10
CA LYS A 4 -90.60 17.06 23.78
C LYS A 4 -89.44 17.94 23.27
N ASN A 5 -89.45 19.24 23.61
CA ASN A 5 -88.35 20.15 23.29
C ASN A 5 -87.13 19.94 24.20
N ARG A 6 -87.36 19.65 25.49
CA ARG A 6 -86.28 19.31 26.42
C ARG A 6 -85.50 18.06 25.97
N ARG A 7 -86.21 17.02 25.53
CA ARG A 7 -85.61 15.79 24.99
C ARG A 7 -84.79 16.03 23.71
N LYS A 8 -85.21 16.96 22.84
CA LYS A 8 -84.46 17.32 21.62
C LYS A 8 -83.17 18.06 21.94
N ILE A 9 -83.19 18.97 22.93
CA ILE A 9 -82.01 19.70 23.38
C ILE A 9 -81.02 18.76 24.08
N GLU A 10 -81.51 17.84 24.91
CA GLU A 10 -80.70 16.82 25.56
C GLU A 10 -80.02 15.89 24.53
N ILE A 11 -80.74 15.44 23.49
CA ILE A 11 -80.17 14.64 22.40
C ILE A 11 -79.13 15.45 21.61
N PHE A 12 -79.40 16.72 21.30
CA PHE A 12 -78.45 17.58 20.59
C PHE A 12 -77.16 17.81 21.39
N LEU A 13 -77.27 18.06 22.70
CA LEU A 13 -76.11 18.18 23.59
C LEU A 13 -75.33 16.88 23.69
N LEU A 14 -76.02 15.73 23.75
CA LEU A 14 -75.37 14.41 23.76
C LEU A 14 -74.60 14.14 22.46
N VAL A 15 -75.19 14.47 21.31
CA VAL A 15 -74.52 14.35 20.00
C VAL A 15 -73.35 15.33 19.89
N LEU A 16 -73.46 16.55 20.42
CA LEU A 16 -72.38 17.53 20.44
C LEU A 16 -71.22 17.09 21.34
N ILE A 17 -71.52 16.53 22.52
CA ILE A 17 -70.52 15.97 23.44
C ILE A 17 -69.87 14.74 22.81
N LEU A 18 -70.62 13.87 22.13
CA LEU A 18 -70.08 12.72 21.40
C LEU A 18 -69.20 13.16 20.22
N ALA A 19 -69.57 14.22 19.50
CA ALA A 19 -68.76 14.78 18.43
C ALA A 19 -67.47 15.43 18.96
N LEU A 20 -67.56 16.22 20.03
CA LEU A 20 -66.41 16.84 20.68
C LEU A 20 -65.48 15.80 21.33
N SER A 21 -66.03 14.76 21.96
CA SER A 21 -65.25 13.66 22.53
C SER A 21 -64.66 12.74 21.46
N ALA A 22 -65.31 12.58 20.30
CA ALA A 22 -64.70 11.91 19.15
C ALA A 22 -63.56 12.74 18.55
N ILE A 23 -63.70 14.06 18.42
CA ILE A 23 -62.63 14.97 17.97
C ILE A 23 -61.47 14.96 18.97
N PHE A 24 -61.76 15.01 20.28
CA PHE A 24 -60.78 14.95 21.35
C PHE A 24 -60.10 13.58 21.42
N ALA A 25 -60.85 12.47 21.25
CA ALA A 25 -60.30 11.12 21.20
C ALA A 25 -59.45 10.90 19.94
N VAL A 26 -59.80 11.51 18.80
CA VAL A 26 -58.95 11.53 17.60
C VAL A 26 -57.67 12.35 17.88
N GLN A 27 -57.76 13.53 18.49
CA GLN A 27 -56.59 14.33 18.90
C GLN A 27 -55.68 13.60 19.89
N VAL A 28 -56.25 12.93 20.90
CA VAL A 28 -55.51 12.16 21.93
C VAL A 28 -54.93 10.87 21.35
N ARG A 29 -55.63 10.19 20.43
CA ARG A 29 -55.12 8.99 19.76
C ARG A 29 -53.97 9.33 18.80
N PHE A 30 -53.97 10.52 18.19
CA PHE A 30 -52.81 11.07 17.48
C PHE A 30 -51.69 11.55 18.41
N SER A 31 -51.99 11.95 19.66
CA SER A 31 -50.95 12.34 20.63
C SER A 31 -50.24 11.14 21.28
N VAL A 32 -50.87 9.96 21.28
CA VAL A 32 -50.34 8.75 21.94
C VAL A 32 -49.82 7.69 20.92
N SER A 33 -50.08 7.85 19.63
CA SER A 33 -49.58 6.91 18.60
C SER A 33 -49.27 7.63 17.28
N GLY A 34 -48.07 8.20 17.14
CA GLY A 34 -47.61 8.81 15.88
C GLY A 34 -46.18 9.34 15.93
N SER A 35 -45.21 8.48 15.60
CA SER A 35 -43.86 8.77 15.08
C SER A 35 -43.24 10.14 15.44
N ALA A 36 -42.30 10.17 16.39
CA ALA A 36 -41.49 11.36 16.64
C ALA A 36 -40.70 11.78 15.37
N ILE A 37 -40.32 13.06 15.28
CA ILE A 37 -39.38 13.53 14.25
C ILE A 37 -38.08 12.75 14.42
N ALA A 38 -37.54 12.22 13.34
CA ALA A 38 -36.36 11.35 13.38
C ALA A 38 -35.37 11.68 12.28
N LEU A 39 -34.10 11.46 12.56
CA LEU A 39 -33.04 11.49 11.56
C LEU A 39 -33.02 10.15 10.81
N ASP A 40 -32.88 10.19 9.49
CA ASP A 40 -32.86 8.98 8.66
C ASP A 40 -31.60 8.14 8.86
N LYS A 41 -30.44 8.80 8.93
CA LYS A 41 -29.12 8.19 9.13
C LYS A 41 -28.27 9.12 9.99
N ASN A 42 -27.56 8.57 10.97
CA ASN A 42 -26.84 9.32 11.99
C ASN A 42 -25.34 9.00 12.08
N ALA A 43 -24.82 8.09 11.26
CA ALA A 43 -23.40 7.73 11.27
C ALA A 43 -22.95 7.39 9.86
N GLU A 44 -21.64 7.50 9.60
CA GLU A 44 -21.03 7.21 8.29
C GLU A 44 -21.69 8.00 7.14
N ILE A 45 -22.06 9.24 7.42
CA ILE A 45 -22.55 10.18 6.41
C ILE A 45 -21.39 10.53 5.48
N ARG A 46 -21.56 10.30 4.17
CA ARG A 46 -20.58 10.72 3.18
C ARG A 46 -20.58 12.26 3.07
N PRO A 47 -19.46 12.91 2.75
CA PRO A 47 -19.39 14.37 2.75
C PRO A 47 -20.42 15.07 1.84
N GLU A 48 -20.83 14.43 0.74
CA GLU A 48 -21.84 14.92 -0.20
C GLU A 48 -23.28 14.45 0.10
N GLU A 49 -23.45 13.55 1.09
CA GLU A 49 -24.73 12.92 1.38
C GLU A 49 -25.74 13.91 1.94
N GLU A 50 -26.98 13.84 1.46
CA GLU A 50 -28.06 14.66 1.98
C GLU A 50 -28.54 14.12 3.33
N ILE A 51 -28.70 15.01 4.30
CA ILE A 51 -29.31 14.68 5.58
C ILE A 51 -30.83 14.76 5.46
N ILE A 52 -31.53 13.72 5.90
CA ILE A 52 -32.99 13.61 5.82
C ILE A 52 -33.56 13.58 7.24
N ILE A 53 -34.36 14.59 7.57
CA ILE A 53 -35.15 14.61 8.81
C ILE A 53 -36.60 14.26 8.44
N ARG A 54 -37.06 13.13 8.96
CA ARG A 54 -38.39 12.58 8.71
C ARG A 54 -39.40 13.13 9.69
N PHE A 55 -40.49 13.71 9.17
CA PHE A 55 -41.59 14.18 9.99
C PHE A 55 -42.76 13.18 9.97
N PRO A 56 -43.51 13.05 11.07
CA PRO A 56 -44.74 12.23 11.08
C PRO A 56 -45.78 12.72 10.07
N MET A 57 -45.88 14.05 9.91
CA MET A 57 -46.86 14.73 9.08
C MET A 57 -46.27 16.01 8.47
N VAL A 58 -46.92 16.53 7.43
CA VAL A 58 -46.49 17.75 6.73
C VAL A 58 -46.46 18.95 7.70
N PRO A 59 -45.29 19.55 7.95
CA PRO A 59 -45.18 20.70 8.85
C PRO A 59 -45.54 22.01 8.14
N PHE A 60 -45.81 23.07 8.92
CA PHE A 60 -45.86 24.42 8.39
C PHE A 60 -44.42 24.91 8.12
N SER A 61 -43.96 24.71 6.88
CA SER A 61 -42.56 24.57 6.47
C SER A 61 -41.65 25.79 6.69
N GLY A 62 -42.18 27.01 6.60
CA GLY A 62 -41.34 28.23 6.58
C GLY A 62 -40.52 28.45 7.86
N ARG A 63 -41.08 28.19 9.05
CA ARG A 63 -40.42 28.49 10.33
C ARG A 63 -39.29 27.53 10.72
N PHE A 64 -39.28 26.33 10.15
CA PHE A 64 -38.26 25.33 10.48
C PHE A 64 -36.94 25.56 9.76
N VAL A 65 -36.99 26.13 8.55
CA VAL A 65 -35.79 26.42 7.75
C VAL A 65 -35.07 27.66 8.27
N ASP A 66 -35.81 28.74 8.52
CA ASP A 66 -35.24 30.04 8.90
C ASP A 66 -34.56 30.04 10.28
N GLY A 67 -34.90 29.08 11.15
CA GLY A 67 -34.33 28.94 12.49
C GLY A 67 -33.52 27.68 12.72
N ALA A 68 -33.20 26.92 11.67
CA ALA A 68 -32.35 25.73 11.79
C ALA A 68 -30.89 26.14 12.00
N GLU A 69 -30.23 25.50 12.97
CA GLU A 69 -28.80 25.69 13.25
C GLU A 69 -28.05 24.38 13.04
N ILE A 70 -26.86 24.47 12.44
CA ILE A 70 -25.93 23.35 12.25
C ILE A 70 -24.65 23.68 13.02
N ILE A 71 -24.18 22.75 13.85
CA ILE A 71 -22.97 22.88 14.65
C ILE A 71 -22.07 21.66 14.38
N PRO A 72 -20.79 21.83 13.96
CA PRO A 72 -20.15 23.10 13.62
C PRO A 72 -20.82 23.79 12.43
N ARG A 73 -20.73 25.13 12.39
CA ARG A 73 -21.42 25.95 11.39
C ARG A 73 -21.04 25.50 9.99
N THR A 74 -22.01 24.99 9.25
CA THR A 74 -21.85 24.55 7.86
C THR A 74 -22.98 25.12 7.03
N ASP A 75 -22.61 25.72 5.90
CA ASP A 75 -23.54 26.28 4.95
C ASP A 75 -24.29 25.14 4.23
N ALA A 76 -25.63 25.14 4.33
CA ALA A 76 -26.48 24.11 3.74
C ALA A 76 -27.65 24.73 2.95
N LYS A 77 -28.17 23.96 1.99
CA LYS A 77 -29.44 24.19 1.29
C LYS A 77 -30.50 23.32 1.94
N TYR A 78 -31.67 23.90 2.14
CA TYR A 78 -32.83 23.25 2.75
C TYR A 78 -33.93 23.11 1.71
N ARG A 79 -34.50 21.91 1.58
CA ARG A 79 -35.62 21.66 0.68
C ARG A 79 -36.59 20.67 1.30
N TRP A 80 -37.87 20.83 0.99
CA TRP A 80 -38.90 19.87 1.42
C TRP A 80 -39.14 18.85 0.32
N ARG A 81 -39.21 17.57 0.70
CA ARG A 81 -39.65 16.48 -0.16
C ARG A 81 -40.85 15.80 0.50
N GLY A 82 -42.05 16.22 0.11
CA GLY A 82 -43.27 15.83 0.80
C GLY A 82 -43.26 16.35 2.25
N LYS A 83 -43.17 15.44 3.21
CA LYS A 83 -43.11 15.76 4.65
C LYS A 83 -41.68 15.79 5.20
N ASP A 84 -40.69 15.35 4.44
CA ASP A 84 -39.32 15.21 4.92
C ASP A 84 -38.51 16.48 4.60
N LEU A 85 -37.72 16.93 5.57
CA LEU A 85 -36.77 18.02 5.39
C LEU A 85 -35.44 17.45 4.92
N ILE A 86 -34.99 17.92 3.77
CA ILE A 86 -33.70 17.54 3.19
C ILE A 86 -32.72 18.69 3.38
N ILE A 87 -31.56 18.37 3.93
CA ILE A 87 -30.48 19.31 4.23
C ILE A 87 -29.25 18.85 3.45
N ALA A 88 -28.87 19.61 2.44
CA ALA A 88 -27.72 19.31 1.59
C ALA A 88 -26.61 20.34 1.85
N PRO A 89 -25.36 19.94 2.10
CA PRO A 89 -24.27 20.91 2.31
C PRO A 89 -24.03 21.69 1.00
N LYS A 90 -23.69 22.98 1.08
CA LYS A 90 -23.34 23.77 -0.11
C LYS A 90 -22.00 23.36 -0.69
N LYS A 91 -21.04 22.97 0.17
CA LYS A 91 -19.73 22.42 -0.20
C LYS A 91 -19.72 20.92 0.06
N PHE A 92 -19.60 20.52 1.33
CA PHE A 92 -19.71 19.14 1.83
C PHE A 92 -19.68 19.15 3.37
N TRP A 93 -19.96 18.00 4.00
CA TRP A 93 -19.72 17.75 5.42
C TRP A 93 -18.26 17.36 5.64
N GLN A 94 -17.60 17.98 6.62
CA GLN A 94 -16.21 17.66 6.97
C GLN A 94 -16.10 16.19 7.39
N PRO A 95 -15.18 15.40 6.82
CA PRO A 95 -14.91 14.04 7.32
C PRO A 95 -14.48 14.03 8.80
N GLU A 96 -14.61 12.89 9.46
CA GLU A 96 -14.29 12.70 10.89
C GLU A 96 -14.95 13.71 11.86
N THR A 97 -16.09 14.27 11.47
CA THR A 97 -16.73 15.36 12.21
C THR A 97 -18.09 14.92 12.75
N GLY A 98 -18.32 15.21 14.03
CA GLY A 98 -19.63 15.11 14.66
C GLY A 98 -20.41 16.40 14.47
N TYR A 99 -21.64 16.27 13.98
CA TYR A 99 -22.56 17.36 13.72
C TYR A 99 -23.80 17.29 14.61
N LYS A 100 -24.33 18.47 14.94
CA LYS A 100 -25.60 18.67 15.61
C LYS A 100 -26.47 19.60 14.76
N ILE A 101 -27.68 19.15 14.44
CA ILE A 101 -28.73 19.96 13.83
C ILE A 101 -29.74 20.30 14.91
N ILE A 102 -30.01 21.59 15.08
CA ILE A 102 -31.06 22.09 15.97
C ILE A 102 -32.19 22.61 15.10
N LEU A 103 -33.38 22.03 15.26
CA LEU A 103 -34.60 22.55 14.66
C LEU A 103 -35.40 23.35 15.69
N PRO A 104 -35.91 24.54 15.33
CA PRO A 104 -36.70 25.36 16.25
C PRO A 104 -38.06 24.71 16.52
N ALA A 105 -38.72 25.15 17.59
CA ALA A 105 -40.11 24.76 17.84
C ALA A 105 -41.04 25.30 16.75
N GLY A 106 -42.08 24.54 16.40
CA GLY A 106 -43.01 24.91 15.34
C GLY A 106 -44.36 24.23 15.46
N ARG A 107 -45.10 24.16 14.34
CA ARG A 107 -46.44 23.56 14.29
C ARG A 107 -46.66 22.79 13.00
N THR A 108 -47.57 21.82 13.05
CA THR A 108 -48.03 21.07 11.87
C THR A 108 -49.17 21.81 11.16
N LEU A 109 -49.55 21.37 9.95
CA LEU A 109 -50.71 21.93 9.21
C LEU A 109 -52.04 21.79 9.95
N ILE A 110 -52.14 20.85 10.90
CA ILE A 110 -53.30 20.66 11.80
C ILE A 110 -53.11 21.34 13.16
N TYR A 111 -52.17 22.30 13.26
CA TYR A 111 -51.85 23.09 14.45
C TYR A 111 -51.30 22.32 15.68
N SER A 112 -50.89 21.07 15.52
CA SER A 112 -50.18 20.33 16.58
C SER A 112 -48.83 20.98 16.85
N LYS A 113 -48.43 21.08 18.12
CA LYS A 113 -47.15 21.64 18.53
C LYS A 113 -46.00 20.68 18.20
N ILE A 114 -44.93 21.20 17.63
CA ILE A 114 -43.64 20.53 17.47
C ILE A 114 -42.65 21.22 18.40
N GLU A 115 -42.03 20.47 19.30
CA GLU A 115 -41.01 20.99 20.21
C GLU A 115 -39.67 21.19 19.48
N ARG A 116 -38.82 22.07 20.04
CA ARG A 116 -37.43 22.21 19.62
C ARG A 116 -36.76 20.84 19.70
N SER A 117 -36.07 20.45 18.62
CA SER A 117 -35.50 19.11 18.48
C SER A 117 -34.03 19.19 18.09
N GLU A 118 -33.23 18.27 18.61
CA GLU A 118 -31.81 18.16 18.30
C GLU A 118 -31.52 16.80 17.67
N PHE A 119 -30.73 16.81 16.60
CA PHE A 119 -30.30 15.62 15.89
C PHE A 119 -28.80 15.60 15.79
N TYR A 120 -28.21 14.44 15.98
CA TYR A 120 -26.76 14.24 15.96
C TYR A 120 -26.42 13.29 14.83
N PHE A 121 -25.38 13.62 14.06
CA PHE A 121 -24.81 12.70 13.08
C PHE A 121 -23.29 12.79 13.01
N SER A 122 -22.64 11.76 12.49
CA SER A 122 -21.20 11.78 12.23
C SER A 122 -20.88 11.40 10.79
N THR A 123 -19.83 12.01 10.25
CA THR A 123 -19.33 11.71 8.91
C THR A 123 -18.35 10.54 8.90
N VAL A 124 -18.09 10.02 7.70
CA VAL A 124 -17.09 8.98 7.46
C VAL A 124 -15.69 9.41 7.92
N LYS A 125 -14.86 8.43 8.29
CA LYS A 125 -13.46 8.67 8.64
C LYS A 125 -12.57 8.80 7.40
N TYR A 126 -11.40 9.41 7.54
CA TYR A 126 -10.38 9.30 6.50
C TYR A 126 -9.83 7.86 6.49
N PRO A 127 -9.59 7.28 5.30
CA PRO A 127 -8.81 6.06 5.18
C PRO A 127 -7.45 6.19 5.89
N ALA A 128 -7.13 5.23 6.75
CA ALA A 128 -5.89 5.22 7.52
C ALA A 128 -4.85 4.31 6.87
N VAL A 129 -3.59 4.73 6.91
CA VAL A 129 -2.46 3.91 6.45
C VAL A 129 -2.23 2.77 7.43
N THR A 130 -2.38 1.53 6.97
CA THR A 130 -2.17 0.33 7.78
C THR A 130 -0.77 -0.23 7.64
N GLU A 131 -0.16 -0.08 6.47
CA GLU A 131 1.16 -0.62 6.17
C GLU A 131 1.87 0.25 5.13
N VAL A 132 3.18 0.43 5.33
CA VAL A 132 4.09 0.96 4.32
C VAL A 132 5.28 0.02 4.20
N PHE A 133 5.64 -0.33 2.98
CA PHE A 133 6.88 -1.03 2.65
C PHE A 133 7.72 -0.14 1.71
N PRO A 134 9.00 0.09 1.99
CA PRO A 134 9.73 -0.28 3.20
C PRO A 134 9.13 0.35 4.47
N ALA A 135 9.20 -0.38 5.58
CA ALA A 135 8.63 0.09 6.86
C ALA A 135 9.37 1.34 7.38
N SER A 136 8.66 2.19 8.11
CA SER A 136 9.28 3.37 8.73
C SER A 136 10.42 2.96 9.68
N GLY A 137 11.56 3.63 9.56
CA GLY A 137 12.79 3.34 10.28
C GLY A 137 13.61 2.17 9.71
N ALA A 138 13.17 1.54 8.60
CA ALA A 138 13.93 0.48 7.98
C ALA A 138 15.30 0.99 7.50
N LYS A 139 16.34 0.18 7.76
CA LYS A 139 17.72 0.45 7.36
C LYS A 139 18.22 -0.65 6.44
N ASP A 140 19.26 -0.33 5.70
CA ASP A 140 19.90 -1.25 4.76
C ASP A 140 18.90 -1.86 3.77
N VAL A 141 17.89 -1.05 3.41
CA VAL A 141 16.84 -1.49 2.49
C VAL A 141 17.46 -1.64 1.12
N ILE A 142 17.35 -2.85 0.58
CA ILE A 142 17.68 -3.13 -0.81
C ILE A 142 16.51 -2.60 -1.63
N PHE A 143 16.69 -1.42 -2.22
CA PHE A 143 15.63 -0.68 -2.90
C PHE A 143 16.14 -0.15 -4.25
N GLY A 144 15.82 -0.87 -5.32
CA GLY A 144 16.07 -0.46 -6.69
C GLY A 144 15.01 0.52 -7.20
N ILE A 145 15.27 1.13 -8.37
CA ILE A 145 14.31 2.02 -9.04
C ILE A 145 13.03 1.30 -9.50
N GLU A 146 13.11 -0.03 -9.69
CA GLU A 146 12.00 -0.89 -10.09
C GLU A 146 11.27 -1.51 -8.88
N ASP A 147 11.82 -1.35 -7.67
CA ASP A 147 11.20 -1.89 -6.46
C ASP A 147 10.15 -0.88 -5.96
N PRO A 148 8.87 -1.26 -5.83
CA PRO A 148 7.85 -0.31 -5.44
C PRO A 148 7.86 -0.03 -3.93
N ILE A 149 7.58 1.22 -3.57
CA ILE A 149 7.04 1.57 -2.25
C ILE A 149 5.58 1.14 -2.24
N ILE A 150 5.19 0.29 -1.31
CA ILE A 150 3.81 -0.20 -1.17
C ILE A 150 3.17 0.53 -0.01
N VAL A 151 2.01 1.13 -0.25
CA VAL A 151 1.16 1.76 0.77
C VAL A 151 -0.18 1.04 0.80
N ARG A 152 -0.61 0.60 1.99
CA ARG A 152 -1.92 -0.02 2.20
C ARG A 152 -2.78 0.79 3.16
N LEU A 153 -4.07 0.79 2.88
CA LEU A 153 -5.10 1.50 3.64
C LEU A 153 -6.12 0.54 4.22
N ASP A 154 -6.77 0.94 5.32
CA ASP A 154 -7.85 0.19 5.96
C ASP A 154 -9.17 0.20 5.16
N SER A 155 -9.31 1.14 4.24
CA SER A 155 -10.55 1.38 3.48
C SER A 155 -10.29 2.07 2.13
N PRO A 156 -11.18 1.91 1.13
CA PRO A 156 -11.03 2.53 -0.19
C PRO A 156 -11.03 4.07 -0.16
N VAL A 157 -10.26 4.71 -1.05
CA VAL A 157 -10.21 6.18 -1.19
C VAL A 157 -11.33 6.78 -2.06
N GLU A 158 -12.58 6.36 -1.85
CA GLU A 158 -13.72 6.92 -2.59
C GLU A 158 -13.92 8.41 -2.27
N GLY A 159 -13.78 9.29 -3.28
CA GLY A 159 -13.95 10.75 -3.10
C GLY A 159 -12.77 11.47 -2.45
N PHE A 160 -11.67 10.76 -2.18
CA PHE A 160 -10.44 11.33 -1.62
C PHE A 160 -9.30 11.36 -2.63
N TYR A 161 -8.46 12.38 -2.52
CA TYR A 161 -7.19 12.50 -3.22
C TYR A 161 -6.04 12.21 -2.25
N LEU A 162 -5.08 11.40 -2.69
CA LEU A 162 -3.85 11.13 -1.96
C LEU A 162 -2.69 11.85 -2.65
N ASP A 163 -1.93 12.59 -1.85
CA ASP A 163 -0.70 13.26 -2.25
C ASP A 163 0.49 12.55 -1.60
N PHE A 164 1.27 11.85 -2.43
CA PHE A 164 2.46 11.12 -2.00
C PHE A 164 3.71 11.96 -2.24
N ASN A 165 4.36 12.37 -1.16
CA ASN A 165 5.60 13.14 -1.22
C ASN A 165 6.76 12.27 -0.71
N LEU A 166 7.68 11.93 -1.62
CA LEU A 166 8.92 11.22 -1.32
C LEU A 166 10.09 12.18 -1.48
N ASP A 167 10.86 12.40 -0.42
CA ASP A 167 12.04 13.27 -0.42
C ASP A 167 13.29 12.47 -0.04
N PRO A 168 14.40 12.55 -0.79
CA PRO A 168 14.56 13.24 -2.07
C PRO A 168 13.97 12.46 -3.26
N GLY A 169 13.96 13.08 -4.43
CA GLY A 169 13.73 12.41 -5.73
C GLY A 169 12.27 12.28 -6.17
N GLY A 170 11.31 12.27 -5.25
CA GLY A 170 9.90 12.11 -5.59
C GLY A 170 9.55 10.71 -6.08
N ALA A 171 8.24 10.44 -6.18
CA ALA A 171 7.71 9.17 -6.66
C ALA A 171 6.52 9.42 -7.61
N PHE A 172 6.14 8.38 -8.35
CA PHE A 172 4.87 8.36 -9.10
C PHE A 172 4.13 7.05 -8.82
N ILE A 173 2.80 7.11 -8.91
CA ILE A 173 1.95 5.94 -8.76
C ILE A 173 2.13 5.08 -10.01
N ASN A 174 2.63 3.85 -9.83
CA ASN A 174 2.80 2.87 -10.90
C ASN A 174 1.58 1.96 -11.02
N GLU A 175 1.04 1.49 -9.89
CA GLU A 175 -0.10 0.58 -9.86
C GLU A 175 -1.02 0.89 -8.67
N VAL A 176 -2.33 0.69 -8.87
CA VAL A 176 -3.36 0.78 -7.83
C VAL A 176 -4.24 -0.45 -7.97
N ASN A 177 -4.52 -1.14 -6.86
CA ASN A 177 -5.42 -2.29 -6.89
C ASN A 177 -6.88 -1.86 -7.21
N PRO A 178 -7.74 -2.78 -7.71
CA PRO A 178 -9.13 -2.47 -8.05
C PRO A 178 -9.94 -1.88 -6.89
N GLU A 179 -9.67 -2.31 -5.65
CA GLU A 179 -10.34 -1.82 -4.44
C GLU A 179 -9.86 -0.44 -3.99
N ARG A 180 -8.78 0.10 -4.60
CA ARG A 180 -8.15 1.38 -4.25
C ARG A 180 -7.73 1.47 -2.78
N THR A 181 -7.19 0.37 -2.26
CA THR A 181 -6.66 0.22 -0.90
C THR A 181 -5.15 -0.06 -0.86
N GLU A 182 -4.54 -0.42 -1.99
CA GLU A 182 -3.10 -0.62 -2.16
C GLU A 182 -2.57 0.24 -3.31
N PHE A 183 -1.51 1.00 -3.02
CA PHE A 183 -0.81 1.87 -3.95
C PHE A 183 0.64 1.46 -4.05
N ARG A 184 1.14 1.30 -5.28
CA ARG A 184 2.53 0.96 -5.58
C ARG A 184 3.18 2.14 -6.25
N LEU A 185 4.15 2.75 -5.57
CA LEU A 185 4.85 3.94 -6.01
C LEU A 185 6.25 3.54 -6.48
N LEU A 186 6.69 4.04 -7.63
CA LEU A 186 8.08 3.91 -8.04
C LEU A 186 8.82 5.22 -7.76
N PRO A 187 10.04 5.17 -7.18
CA PRO A 187 10.87 6.35 -7.03
C PRO A 187 11.30 6.85 -8.42
N LYS A 188 11.34 8.17 -8.62
CA LYS A 188 11.85 8.73 -9.89
C LYS A 188 13.37 8.61 -9.99
N GLU A 189 14.04 8.69 -8.85
CA GLU A 189 15.48 8.55 -8.71
C GLU A 189 15.77 7.71 -7.46
N ASN A 190 16.76 6.82 -7.55
CA ASN A 190 17.24 6.09 -6.39
C ASN A 190 18.75 6.30 -6.19
N SER A 191 19.20 6.32 -4.94
CA SER A 191 20.61 6.42 -4.59
C SER A 191 20.94 5.48 -3.44
N ASP A 192 22.12 4.88 -3.50
CA ASP A 192 22.62 3.96 -2.47
C ASP A 192 22.99 4.71 -1.19
N GLY A 193 22.57 4.19 -0.03
CA GLY A 193 22.84 4.84 1.25
C GLY A 193 22.03 6.11 1.50
N GLN A 194 21.00 6.35 0.69
CA GLN A 194 20.15 7.53 0.78
C GLN A 194 19.02 7.28 1.77
N LYS A 195 18.79 8.25 2.64
CA LYS A 195 17.58 8.31 3.44
C LYS A 195 16.45 8.94 2.62
N TYR A 196 15.29 8.30 2.63
CA TYR A 196 14.06 8.81 2.05
C TYR A 196 13.04 9.07 3.16
N ASP A 197 12.37 10.22 3.10
CA ASP A 197 11.23 10.57 3.93
C ASP A 197 9.96 10.52 3.05
N LEU A 198 8.97 9.74 3.48
CA LEU A 198 7.68 9.60 2.81
C LEU A 198 6.60 10.26 3.67
N LYS A 199 5.88 11.22 3.07
CA LYS A 199 4.68 11.83 3.63
C LYS A 199 3.48 11.55 2.73
N ILE A 200 2.37 11.22 3.35
CA ILE A 200 1.10 10.97 2.65
C ILE A 200 0.06 11.90 3.23
N ASN A 201 -0.45 12.78 2.37
CA ASN A 201 -1.54 13.66 2.72
C ASN A 201 -2.82 13.22 2.00
N ILE A 202 -3.94 13.41 2.67
CA ILE A 202 -5.27 13.16 2.12
C ILE A 202 -6.06 14.46 2.09
N SER A 203 -6.84 14.66 1.03
CA SER A 203 -7.84 15.71 0.95
C SER A 203 -9.12 15.15 0.33
N TYR A 204 -10.27 15.64 0.80
CA TYR A 204 -11.54 15.34 0.15
C TYR A 204 -11.69 16.22 -1.09
N ILE A 205 -12.02 15.62 -2.24
CA ILE A 205 -12.13 16.32 -3.53
C ILE A 205 -13.58 16.44 -4.03
N GLY A 206 -14.55 15.94 -3.27
CA GLY A 206 -15.94 15.95 -3.73
C GLY A 206 -16.19 15.05 -4.93
N ALA A 207 -17.29 15.33 -5.64
CA ALA A 207 -17.61 14.73 -6.93
C ALA A 207 -16.92 15.43 -8.13
N LYS A 208 -15.97 16.35 -7.87
CA LYS A 208 -15.21 17.03 -8.94
C LYS A 208 -14.14 16.08 -9.49
N LYS A 209 -13.94 16.08 -10.81
CA LYS A 209 -12.78 15.41 -11.41
C LYS A 209 -11.52 16.17 -11.02
N ILE A 210 -10.41 15.45 -10.82
CA ILE A 210 -9.09 16.02 -10.48
C ILE A 210 -8.70 17.16 -11.42
N ASP A 211 -9.06 17.06 -12.70
CA ASP A 211 -8.74 18.06 -13.74
C ASP A 211 -9.55 19.37 -13.61
N ASP A 212 -10.62 19.39 -12.80
CA ASP A 212 -11.54 20.51 -12.61
C ASP A 212 -11.37 21.22 -11.24
N VAL A 213 -10.32 20.87 -10.48
CA VAL A 213 -10.05 21.42 -9.13
C VAL A 213 -8.97 22.50 -9.18
N GLY A 214 -9.31 23.74 -8.83
CA GLY A 214 -8.34 24.83 -8.62
C GLY A 214 -7.74 24.80 -7.21
N GLU A 215 -6.60 25.47 -6.98
CA GLU A 215 -5.95 25.55 -5.65
C GLU A 215 -6.89 26.08 -4.56
N GLU A 216 -7.85 26.93 -4.91
CA GLU A 216 -8.84 27.52 -3.98
C GLU A 216 -9.95 26.55 -3.54
N ASP A 217 -10.11 25.40 -4.21
CA ASP A 217 -11.13 24.40 -3.91
C ASP A 217 -10.66 23.35 -2.89
N LEU A 218 -9.35 23.14 -2.78
CA LEU A 218 -8.72 22.14 -1.94
C LEU A 218 -8.86 22.50 -0.46
N GLU A 219 -9.31 21.54 0.34
CA GLU A 219 -9.22 21.67 1.80
C GLU A 219 -7.79 21.62 2.30
N GLU A 220 -7.63 21.97 3.59
CA GLU A 220 -6.42 21.71 4.34
C GLU A 220 -6.07 20.22 4.24
N LYS A 221 -4.93 19.94 3.62
CA LYS A 221 -4.38 18.59 3.48
C LYS A 221 -4.18 18.01 4.88
N LYS A 222 -4.80 16.85 5.16
CA LYS A 222 -4.55 16.11 6.40
C LYS A 222 -3.40 15.12 6.17
N GLU A 223 -2.34 15.24 6.95
CA GLU A 223 -1.28 14.22 6.98
C GLU A 223 -1.84 12.93 7.61
N ILE A 224 -1.79 11.83 6.88
CA ILE A 224 -2.23 10.51 7.36
C ILE A 224 -1.06 9.54 7.58
N TYR A 225 0.14 9.90 7.10
CA TYR A 225 1.35 9.15 7.36
C TYR A 225 2.60 10.03 7.17
N ALA A 226 3.57 9.84 8.05
CA ALA A 226 4.93 10.32 7.92
C ALA A 226 5.89 9.21 8.38
N GLY A 227 6.84 8.85 7.53
CA GLY A 227 7.83 7.83 7.83
C GLY A 227 9.09 8.00 7.00
N SER A 228 10.10 7.18 7.28
CA SER A 228 11.35 7.24 6.54
C SER A 228 12.01 5.87 6.41
N PHE A 229 12.85 5.69 5.40
CA PHE A 229 13.68 4.50 5.27
C PHE A 229 15.05 4.85 4.68
N GLU A 230 16.05 4.03 4.95
CA GLU A 230 17.42 4.21 4.46
C GLU A 230 17.77 3.07 3.52
N THR A 231 18.16 3.40 2.29
CA THR A 231 18.65 2.42 1.33
C THR A 231 20.04 1.93 1.72
N PHE A 232 20.37 0.71 1.34
CA PHE A 232 21.68 0.14 1.58
C PHE A 232 22.79 0.92 0.85
N SER A 233 23.91 1.17 1.53
CA SER A 233 25.09 1.81 0.92
C SER A 233 26.17 0.78 0.56
N PHE A 234 26.37 0.53 -0.73
CA PHE A 234 27.47 -0.31 -1.19
C PHE A 234 28.84 0.33 -1.00
N LYS A 235 28.92 1.66 -0.98
CA LYS A 235 30.19 2.39 -0.85
C LYS A 235 30.87 2.17 0.51
N ASN A 236 30.07 1.96 1.55
CA ASN A 236 30.55 1.76 2.91
C ASN A 236 30.56 0.27 3.31
N MET A 237 30.21 -0.64 2.40
CA MET A 237 30.21 -2.07 2.68
C MET A 237 31.64 -2.61 2.73
N SER A 238 32.06 -3.06 3.92
CA SER A 238 33.26 -3.89 4.06
C SER A 238 32.87 -5.37 3.99
N TRP A 239 33.55 -6.12 3.13
CA TRP A 239 33.39 -7.57 3.08
C TRP A 239 33.98 -8.21 4.32
N GLU A 240 33.24 -9.16 4.89
CA GLU A 240 33.68 -9.87 6.09
C GLU A 240 34.95 -10.67 5.81
N LYS A 241 35.81 -10.75 6.83
CA LYS A 241 37.02 -11.59 6.76
C LYS A 241 36.69 -13.07 6.87
N ASP A 242 35.68 -13.39 7.68
CA ASP A 242 35.14 -14.74 7.77
C ASP A 242 34.46 -15.14 6.46
N PHE A 243 34.76 -16.34 5.96
CA PHE A 243 34.29 -16.77 4.64
C PHE A 243 32.80 -17.11 4.63
N SER A 244 32.24 -17.60 5.74
CA SER A 244 30.81 -17.89 5.82
C SER A 244 30.01 -16.59 5.82
N ALA A 245 30.41 -15.65 6.68
CA ALA A 245 29.76 -14.34 6.75
C ALA A 245 29.89 -13.55 5.43
N ARG A 246 31.03 -13.64 4.74
CA ARG A 246 31.21 -13.05 3.41
C ARG A 246 30.29 -13.69 2.37
N LEU A 247 30.10 -15.00 2.42
CA LEU A 247 29.20 -15.70 1.52
C LEU A 247 27.75 -15.28 1.76
N ASP A 248 27.34 -15.12 3.01
CA ASP A 248 26.01 -14.62 3.37
C ASP A 248 25.80 -13.16 2.93
N GLN A 249 26.84 -12.33 3.05
CA GLN A 249 26.85 -10.99 2.47
C GLN A 249 26.67 -11.04 0.94
N ALA A 250 27.35 -11.95 0.24
CA ALA A 250 27.23 -12.06 -1.21
C ALA A 250 25.80 -12.46 -1.64
N ARG A 251 25.16 -13.37 -0.91
CA ARG A 251 23.76 -13.77 -1.15
C ARG A 251 22.76 -12.64 -0.94
N LYS A 252 23.10 -11.65 -0.12
CA LYS A 252 22.23 -10.50 0.17
C LYS A 252 22.52 -9.30 -0.72
N TYR A 253 23.79 -9.03 -0.99
CA TYR A 253 24.24 -7.74 -1.53
C TYR A 253 24.80 -7.81 -2.95
N THR A 254 25.10 -8.99 -3.52
CA THR A 254 25.54 -9.04 -4.93
C THR A 254 24.41 -8.58 -5.86
N ARG A 255 24.74 -7.74 -6.85
CA ARG A 255 23.79 -7.21 -7.83
C ARG A 255 24.12 -7.69 -9.23
N PRO A 256 23.10 -7.92 -10.06
CA PRO A 256 23.31 -8.34 -11.44
C PRO A 256 24.03 -7.24 -12.23
N LYS A 257 25.05 -7.62 -13.00
CA LYS A 257 25.66 -6.80 -14.05
C LYS A 257 24.91 -6.94 -15.38
N LEU A 258 24.29 -8.10 -15.60
CA LEU A 258 23.43 -8.38 -16.74
C LEU A 258 22.01 -8.64 -16.21
N LYS A 259 21.02 -7.95 -16.77
CA LYS A 259 19.61 -8.02 -16.32
C LYS A 259 18.79 -9.10 -17.03
N GLU A 260 19.31 -9.67 -18.11
CA GLU A 260 18.60 -10.63 -18.95
C GLU A 260 19.39 -11.94 -19.09
N GLY A 261 18.66 -13.06 -19.13
CA GLY A 261 19.23 -14.39 -19.32
C GLY A 261 19.99 -14.92 -18.11
N LYS A 262 20.65 -16.07 -18.31
CA LYS A 262 21.55 -16.69 -17.33
C LYS A 262 22.94 -16.12 -17.47
N TYR A 263 23.62 -15.78 -16.38
CA TYR A 263 25.05 -15.50 -16.42
C TYR A 263 25.76 -15.79 -15.08
N ILE A 264 27.09 -15.94 -15.15
CA ILE A 264 27.96 -16.16 -13.99
C ILE A 264 28.73 -14.86 -13.70
N ASP A 265 28.71 -14.41 -12.45
CA ASP A 265 29.47 -13.27 -11.95
C ASP A 265 30.58 -13.78 -11.02
N VAL A 266 31.84 -13.46 -11.35
CA VAL A 266 33.02 -13.93 -10.60
C VAL A 266 33.80 -12.74 -10.06
N ASN A 267 33.72 -12.54 -8.75
CA ASN A 267 34.46 -11.52 -8.04
C ASN A 267 35.74 -12.13 -7.44
N ILE A 268 36.87 -11.98 -8.14
CA ILE A 268 38.13 -12.58 -7.68
C ILE A 268 38.75 -11.79 -6.52
N SER A 269 38.34 -10.54 -6.30
CA SER A 269 38.79 -9.80 -5.10
C SER A 269 38.19 -10.37 -3.81
N GLN A 270 36.94 -10.84 -3.87
CA GLN A 270 36.21 -11.38 -2.73
C GLN A 270 36.20 -12.91 -2.68
N GLN A 271 36.66 -13.56 -3.75
CA GLN A 271 36.66 -15.01 -3.92
C GLN A 271 35.24 -15.58 -3.86
N ILE A 272 34.33 -14.93 -4.58
CA ILE A 272 32.92 -15.31 -4.69
C ILE A 272 32.54 -15.48 -6.17
N LEU A 273 31.79 -16.54 -6.45
CA LEU A 273 31.06 -16.73 -7.69
C LEU A 273 29.57 -16.66 -7.40
N SER A 274 28.82 -15.90 -8.17
CA SER A 274 27.37 -15.81 -8.10
C SER A 274 26.74 -16.18 -9.42
N ILE A 275 25.60 -16.87 -9.38
CA ILE A 275 24.82 -17.23 -10.56
C ILE A 275 23.53 -16.43 -10.60
N PHE A 276 23.21 -15.87 -11.76
CA PHE A 276 22.06 -14.99 -11.96
C PHE A 276 21.19 -15.50 -13.10
N GLU A 277 19.88 -15.32 -12.97
CA GLU A 277 18.91 -15.55 -14.04
C GLU A 277 17.93 -14.38 -14.10
N ASN A 278 17.84 -13.71 -15.26
CA ASN A 278 16.94 -12.57 -15.50
C ASN A 278 17.05 -11.48 -14.42
N GLY A 279 18.29 -11.09 -14.09
CA GLY A 279 18.57 -10.08 -13.09
C GLY A 279 18.38 -10.54 -11.64
N LYS A 280 17.91 -11.77 -11.40
CA LYS A 280 17.74 -12.31 -10.05
C LYS A 280 18.95 -13.16 -9.65
N LEU A 281 19.50 -12.89 -8.47
CA LEU A 281 20.53 -13.74 -7.87
C LEU A 281 19.90 -15.09 -7.50
N ILE A 282 20.48 -16.19 -7.98
CA ILE A 282 20.03 -17.55 -7.70
C ILE A 282 20.79 -18.12 -6.50
N ASP A 283 22.12 -18.05 -6.50
CA ASP A 283 22.97 -18.41 -5.37
C ASP A 283 24.38 -17.83 -5.52
N SER A 284 25.17 -17.91 -4.44
CA SER A 284 26.58 -17.55 -4.39
C SER A 284 27.41 -18.68 -3.77
N PHE A 285 28.67 -18.79 -4.19
CA PHE A 285 29.61 -19.83 -3.76
C PHE A 285 30.99 -19.24 -3.51
N LEU A 286 31.70 -19.76 -2.51
CA LEU A 286 33.14 -19.51 -2.35
C LEU A 286 33.92 -20.16 -3.50
N ILE A 287 34.96 -19.47 -3.96
CA ILE A 287 35.87 -19.95 -4.99
C ILE A 287 37.32 -19.84 -4.56
N SER A 288 38.21 -20.46 -5.34
CA SER A 288 39.65 -20.17 -5.34
C SER A 288 40.10 -19.83 -6.76
N SER A 289 40.42 -18.56 -7.01
CA SER A 289 40.98 -18.07 -8.27
C SER A 289 42.50 -18.25 -8.33
N GLY A 290 43.11 -17.75 -9.41
CA GLY A 290 44.55 -17.74 -9.63
C GLY A 290 45.32 -16.94 -8.58
N LEU A 291 46.42 -17.50 -8.07
CA LEU A 291 47.35 -16.78 -7.21
C LEU A 291 48.18 -15.76 -8.00
N ARG A 292 48.80 -14.81 -7.31
CA ARG A 292 49.58 -13.74 -7.94
C ARG A 292 50.66 -14.30 -8.87
N GLY A 293 50.64 -13.90 -10.15
CA GLY A 293 51.56 -14.39 -11.18
C GLY A 293 51.04 -15.61 -11.96
N MET A 294 49.89 -16.14 -11.55
CA MET A 294 49.09 -17.13 -12.29
C MET A 294 47.63 -16.67 -12.31
N ASP A 295 47.44 -15.39 -12.59
CA ASP A 295 46.18 -14.69 -12.36
C ASP A 295 45.04 -15.27 -13.22
N THR A 296 43.84 -15.35 -12.63
CA THR A 296 42.63 -15.59 -13.42
C THR A 296 42.36 -14.38 -14.31
N PRO A 297 42.11 -14.57 -15.62
CA PRO A 297 41.89 -13.45 -16.51
C PRO A 297 40.58 -12.72 -16.17
N LYS A 298 40.63 -11.39 -16.11
CA LYS A 298 39.46 -10.53 -15.96
C LYS A 298 38.86 -10.19 -17.32
N GLY A 299 37.54 -10.00 -17.38
CA GLY A 299 36.82 -9.64 -18.59
C GLY A 299 35.48 -10.36 -18.72
N ASN A 300 34.92 -10.29 -19.93
CA ASN A 300 33.68 -10.97 -20.30
C ASN A 300 34.04 -12.21 -21.12
N PHE A 301 33.54 -13.34 -20.69
CA PHE A 301 33.76 -14.66 -21.27
C PHE A 301 32.42 -15.37 -21.45
N GLN A 302 32.45 -16.62 -21.90
CA GLN A 302 31.29 -17.50 -21.94
C GLN A 302 31.71 -18.95 -21.74
N VAL A 303 30.79 -19.81 -21.33
CA VAL A 303 31.04 -21.26 -21.26
C VAL A 303 31.17 -21.81 -22.68
N HIS A 304 32.35 -22.30 -23.06
CA HIS A 304 32.62 -22.86 -24.39
C HIS A 304 32.42 -24.37 -24.47
N ASN A 305 32.68 -25.09 -23.39
CA ASN A 305 32.45 -26.53 -23.30
C ASN A 305 32.25 -26.95 -21.85
N LYS A 306 31.74 -28.18 -21.68
CA LYS A 306 31.46 -28.82 -20.39
C LYS A 306 31.97 -30.25 -20.41
N ALA A 307 32.62 -30.70 -19.34
CA ALA A 307 33.05 -32.09 -19.19
C ALA A 307 32.92 -32.57 -17.73
N PRO A 308 32.30 -33.73 -17.44
CA PRO A 308 32.04 -34.14 -16.06
C PRO A 308 33.29 -34.37 -15.21
N ARG A 309 34.38 -34.92 -15.79
CA ARG A 309 35.62 -35.21 -15.05
C ARG A 309 36.84 -35.35 -16.00
N PRO A 310 37.22 -34.31 -16.75
CA PRO A 310 38.39 -34.37 -17.63
C PRO A 310 39.71 -34.53 -16.86
N TRP A 311 40.68 -35.15 -17.53
CA TRP A 311 42.06 -35.26 -17.07
C TRP A 311 42.91 -34.10 -17.60
N SER A 312 43.61 -33.40 -16.71
CA SER A 312 44.61 -32.40 -17.09
C SER A 312 45.98 -33.05 -17.23
N LYS A 313 46.49 -33.13 -18.46
CA LYS A 313 47.85 -33.64 -18.72
C LYS A 313 48.93 -32.73 -18.12
N ALA A 314 48.72 -31.41 -18.15
CA ALA A 314 49.69 -30.43 -17.65
C ALA A 314 49.90 -30.54 -16.14
N TYR A 315 48.84 -30.83 -15.38
CA TYR A 315 48.87 -30.88 -13.92
C TYR A 315 48.74 -32.29 -13.33
N SER A 316 48.58 -33.31 -14.18
CA SER A 316 48.41 -34.72 -13.78
C SER A 316 47.32 -34.95 -12.71
N LEU A 317 46.15 -34.34 -12.93
CA LEU A 317 45.00 -34.39 -12.03
C LEU A 317 43.67 -34.36 -12.81
N TYR A 318 42.59 -34.78 -12.16
CA TYR A 318 41.22 -34.63 -12.66
C TYR A 318 40.62 -33.30 -12.24
N MET A 319 39.77 -32.73 -13.09
CA MET A 319 39.04 -31.49 -12.87
C MET A 319 37.53 -31.75 -12.96
N PRO A 320 36.88 -32.25 -11.90
CA PRO A 320 35.45 -32.56 -11.94
C PRO A 320 34.60 -31.33 -12.28
N TYR A 321 33.49 -31.54 -12.99
CA TYR A 321 32.53 -30.51 -13.39
C TYR A 321 33.17 -29.34 -14.15
N TRP A 322 34.03 -29.67 -15.11
CA TRP A 322 34.75 -28.69 -15.91
C TRP A 322 33.84 -27.88 -16.83
N MET A 323 34.04 -26.57 -16.85
CA MET A 323 33.39 -25.61 -17.73
C MET A 323 34.45 -24.64 -18.28
N ALA A 324 34.86 -24.81 -19.54
CA ALA A 324 35.86 -23.92 -20.15
C ALA A 324 35.27 -22.52 -20.37
N ILE A 325 36.00 -21.47 -20.00
CA ILE A 325 35.58 -20.07 -20.22
C ILE A 325 36.28 -19.42 -21.41
N VAL A 326 37.23 -20.14 -22.02
CA VAL A 326 37.93 -19.75 -23.26
C VAL A 326 37.93 -20.92 -24.24
N PRO A 327 37.96 -20.67 -25.57
CA PRO A 327 37.84 -21.73 -26.57
C PRO A 327 38.92 -22.82 -26.49
N ASP A 328 40.15 -22.45 -26.13
CA ASP A 328 41.29 -23.36 -26.03
C ASP A 328 41.30 -24.18 -24.72
N GLY A 329 40.35 -23.92 -23.81
CA GLY A 329 40.27 -24.59 -22.51
C GLY A 329 41.42 -24.25 -21.55
N LYS A 330 42.19 -23.19 -21.81
CA LYS A 330 43.30 -22.78 -20.93
C LYS A 330 42.81 -22.36 -19.55
N TYR A 331 41.61 -21.76 -19.48
CA TYR A 331 40.95 -21.38 -18.25
C TYR A 331 39.53 -21.94 -18.21
N GLY A 332 39.10 -22.30 -17.01
CA GLY A 332 37.76 -22.81 -16.77
C GLY A 332 37.35 -22.73 -15.30
N LEU A 333 36.08 -23.01 -15.08
CA LEU A 333 35.48 -23.24 -13.77
C LEU A 333 35.46 -24.76 -13.55
N HIS A 334 35.81 -25.24 -12.36
CA HIS A 334 35.73 -26.66 -12.03
C HIS A 334 35.74 -26.89 -10.51
N GLU A 335 35.36 -28.09 -10.07
CA GLU A 335 35.50 -28.50 -8.66
C GLU A 335 36.96 -28.56 -8.23
N LEU A 336 37.21 -28.47 -6.93
CA LEU A 336 38.51 -28.79 -6.31
C LEU A 336 39.18 -30.00 -7.00
N PRO A 337 40.44 -29.85 -7.48
CA PRO A 337 41.20 -30.88 -8.17
C PRO A 337 41.23 -32.21 -7.42
N GLU A 338 41.29 -33.29 -8.19
CA GLU A 338 41.35 -34.65 -7.66
C GLU A 338 42.53 -35.41 -8.28
N TRP A 339 43.44 -35.91 -7.45
CA TRP A 339 44.63 -36.64 -7.88
C TRP A 339 44.33 -38.13 -8.09
N PRO A 340 45.18 -38.83 -8.87
CA PRO A 340 45.17 -40.29 -8.90
C PRO A 340 45.23 -40.85 -7.47
N GLY A 341 44.29 -41.72 -7.12
CA GLY A 341 44.12 -42.24 -5.74
C GLY A 341 42.94 -41.62 -4.97
N GLY A 342 42.21 -40.65 -5.57
CA GLY A 342 40.97 -40.12 -5.02
C GLY A 342 41.15 -38.99 -3.99
N TYR A 343 42.40 -38.60 -3.71
CA TYR A 343 42.69 -37.42 -2.91
C TYR A 343 42.18 -36.15 -3.61
N LYS A 344 41.46 -35.29 -2.88
CA LYS A 344 40.96 -34.00 -3.37
C LYS A 344 41.65 -32.85 -2.68
N GLU A 345 41.73 -31.72 -3.39
CA GLU A 345 42.26 -30.48 -2.82
C GLU A 345 41.40 -30.05 -1.61
N GLY A 346 42.05 -29.51 -0.59
CA GLY A 346 41.39 -29.10 0.64
C GLY A 346 40.44 -27.90 0.43
N ALA A 347 39.24 -27.99 1.01
CA ALA A 347 38.23 -26.92 0.94
C ALA A 347 38.69 -25.62 1.63
N ASN A 348 39.73 -25.68 2.47
CA ASN A 348 40.35 -24.51 3.11
C ASN A 348 41.04 -23.55 2.12
N HIS A 349 41.20 -23.94 0.84
CA HIS A 349 41.63 -23.01 -0.21
C HIS A 349 40.48 -22.14 -0.75
N LEU A 350 39.21 -22.51 -0.53
CA LEU A 350 38.09 -21.68 -0.94
C LEU A 350 38.05 -20.39 -0.10
N GLY A 351 37.85 -19.25 -0.75
CA GLY A 351 37.91 -17.93 -0.13
C GLY A 351 39.26 -17.22 -0.28
N ILE A 352 40.28 -17.89 -0.84
CA ILE A 352 41.60 -17.33 -1.15
C ILE A 352 42.11 -17.77 -2.54
N PRO A 353 42.96 -16.97 -3.20
CA PRO A 353 43.52 -17.33 -4.50
C PRO A 353 44.68 -18.33 -4.38
N VAL A 354 44.50 -19.57 -4.84
CA VAL A 354 45.51 -20.65 -4.79
C VAL A 354 45.68 -21.38 -6.14
N SER A 355 44.85 -21.07 -7.13
CA SER A 355 44.86 -21.79 -8.40
C SER A 355 45.95 -21.31 -9.37
N HIS A 356 46.11 -22.03 -10.49
CA HIS A 356 46.98 -21.64 -11.60
C HIS A 356 46.21 -20.83 -12.69
N GLY A 357 45.12 -20.17 -12.30
CA GLY A 357 44.31 -19.30 -13.17
C GLY A 357 42.87 -19.78 -13.39
N CYS A 358 42.59 -21.06 -13.20
CA CYS A 358 41.21 -21.57 -13.20
C CYS A 358 40.43 -21.11 -11.96
N VAL A 359 39.10 -21.09 -12.03
CA VAL A 359 38.25 -20.76 -10.89
C VAL A 359 37.75 -22.07 -10.27
N ARG A 360 38.22 -22.37 -9.05
CA ARG A 360 37.88 -23.62 -8.36
C ARG A 360 36.66 -23.41 -7.47
N LEU A 361 35.71 -24.33 -7.55
CA LEU A 361 34.49 -24.38 -6.73
C LEU A 361 34.57 -25.55 -5.73
N GLY A 362 33.88 -25.41 -4.61
CA GLY A 362 33.76 -26.49 -3.62
C GLY A 362 32.97 -27.69 -4.12
N VAL A 363 33.08 -28.79 -3.37
CA VAL A 363 32.31 -30.02 -3.62
C VAL A 363 30.82 -29.71 -3.50
N GLY A 364 30.02 -30.21 -4.46
CA GLY A 364 28.59 -29.89 -4.55
C GLY A 364 28.32 -28.57 -5.27
N SER A 365 28.96 -27.47 -4.84
CA SER A 365 28.82 -26.15 -5.51
C SER A 365 29.20 -26.21 -7.00
N ALA A 366 30.30 -26.89 -7.32
CA ALA A 366 30.73 -27.08 -8.71
C ALA A 366 29.68 -27.82 -9.55
N LYS A 367 29.07 -28.85 -8.97
CA LYS A 367 28.00 -29.62 -9.62
C LYS A 367 26.75 -28.76 -9.83
N THR A 368 26.35 -27.99 -8.81
CA THR A 368 25.20 -27.07 -8.90
C THR A 368 25.37 -26.09 -10.06
N VAL A 369 26.53 -25.44 -10.15
CA VAL A 369 26.83 -24.52 -11.25
C VAL A 369 26.88 -25.27 -12.57
N TYR A 370 27.57 -26.41 -12.65
CA TYR A 370 27.68 -27.22 -13.87
C TYR A 370 26.32 -27.66 -14.40
N ASP A 371 25.40 -28.11 -13.56
CA ASP A 371 24.08 -28.56 -13.98
C ASP A 371 23.20 -27.39 -14.45
N TRP A 372 23.38 -26.20 -13.86
CA TRP A 372 22.60 -25.00 -14.17
C TRP A 372 23.03 -24.28 -15.47
N VAL A 373 24.34 -24.24 -15.75
CA VAL A 373 24.89 -23.51 -16.91
C VAL A 373 24.68 -24.24 -18.23
N GLU A 374 24.56 -23.47 -19.31
CA GLU A 374 24.52 -23.96 -20.69
C GLU A 374 25.79 -23.51 -21.44
N ILE A 375 26.12 -24.17 -22.55
CA ILE A 375 27.16 -23.65 -23.44
C ILE A 375 26.68 -22.32 -24.02
N GLY A 376 27.52 -21.30 -23.94
CA GLY A 376 27.20 -19.92 -24.29
C GLY A 376 26.76 -19.06 -23.11
N THR A 377 26.52 -19.62 -21.91
CA THR A 377 26.24 -18.82 -20.71
C THR A 377 27.38 -17.81 -20.47
N PRO A 378 27.11 -16.49 -20.45
CA PRO A 378 28.13 -15.49 -20.18
C PRO A 378 28.75 -15.63 -18.80
N VAL A 379 30.04 -15.28 -18.70
CA VAL A 379 30.83 -15.28 -17.47
C VAL A 379 31.57 -13.96 -17.36
N VAL A 380 31.28 -13.17 -16.32
CA VAL A 380 31.93 -11.87 -16.07
C VAL A 380 32.89 -12.02 -14.91
N ILE A 381 34.18 -11.74 -15.13
CA ILE A 381 35.25 -11.90 -14.13
C ILE A 381 35.92 -10.56 -13.83
N TYR A 382 36.03 -10.18 -12.55
CA TYR A 382 36.54 -8.87 -12.13
C TYR A 382 37.28 -8.85 -10.79
#